data_AF-A0A931AKR4-F1
#
_entry.id   AF-A0A931AKR4-F1
#
_cell.length_a   1.000
_cell.length_b   1.000
_cell.length_c   1.000
_cell.angle_alpha   90.00
_cell.angle_beta   90.00
_cell.angle_gamma   90.00
#
_symmetry.space_group_name_H-M   'P 1'
#
loop_
_entity.id
_entity.type
_entity.pdbx_description
1 polymer ?
#
loop_
_entity_poly.entity_id
_entity_poly.type
_entity_poly.pdbx_seq_one_letter_code
_entity_poly.pdbx_strand_id
1 'polypeptide(L)'
;MRIRAKVTLTVASVAASMFAYSAAAPASFATTGSAESVAVSTGTQQALDVIRGKTRCFSYSYGDDGTSSVTVYYHNRCKHSRGLKIRVAQASDKCIWVRGGDYGSHKFKGPHPTVQSIKEVSHCG
;
A
#
# COMPACT_ATOMS: atom_id res chain seq x y z
N MET A 1 -35.04 -24.02 -16.65
CA MET A 1 -35.45 -23.73 -18.05
C MET A 1 -35.93 -22.28 -18.12
N ARG A 2 -35.28 -21.44 -18.95
CA ARG A 2 -35.73 -20.11 -19.46
C ARG A 2 -35.71 -18.95 -18.41
N ILE A 3 -35.29 -17.70 -18.67
CA ILE A 3 -35.22 -16.87 -19.89
C ILE A 3 -34.02 -15.89 -19.82
N ARG A 4 -33.41 -15.63 -20.99
CA ARG A 4 -32.37 -14.62 -21.30
C ARG A 4 -32.94 -13.19 -21.35
N ALA A 5 -32.15 -12.18 -21.01
CA ALA A 5 -32.30 -10.84 -21.62
C ALA A 5 -30.93 -10.21 -21.91
N LYS A 6 -30.65 -10.05 -23.22
CA LYS A 6 -29.64 -9.17 -23.80
C LYS A 6 -30.34 -7.86 -24.16
N VAL A 7 -29.72 -6.70 -23.91
CA VAL A 7 -30.09 -5.44 -24.58
C VAL A 7 -28.82 -4.71 -24.99
N THR A 8 -28.94 -4.03 -26.12
CA THR A 8 -27.94 -3.75 -27.16
C THR A 8 -27.51 -2.27 -27.15
N LEU A 9 -26.34 -2.04 -27.76
CA LEU A 9 -25.65 -0.78 -28.09
C LEU A 9 -26.50 0.43 -28.54
N THR A 10 -25.97 1.63 -28.28
CA THR A 10 -26.02 2.78 -29.20
C THR A 10 -24.66 3.48 -29.30
N VAL A 11 -24.22 3.70 -30.54
CA VAL A 11 -23.03 4.46 -30.97
C VAL A 11 -23.54 5.53 -31.95
N ALA A 12 -23.03 6.77 -31.83
CA ALA A 12 -22.98 7.79 -32.89
C ALA A 12 -22.08 8.95 -32.38
N SER A 13 -20.90 9.29 -32.93
CA SER A 13 -20.54 9.85 -34.26
C SER A 13 -21.02 11.31 -34.42
N VAL A 14 -20.34 12.36 -34.89
CA VAL A 14 -19.17 12.66 -35.75
C VAL A 14 -18.85 14.17 -35.57
N ALA A 15 -17.60 14.64 -35.77
CA ALA A 15 -17.28 15.83 -36.59
C ALA A 15 -15.80 16.24 -36.45
N ALA A 16 -15.09 16.12 -37.57
CA ALA A 16 -13.74 16.61 -37.79
C ALA A 16 -13.76 18.09 -38.24
N SER A 17 -12.68 18.82 -37.99
CA SER A 17 -12.33 20.03 -38.75
C SER A 17 -10.81 20.15 -38.79
N MET A 18 -10.24 19.95 -39.98
CA MET A 18 -8.84 20.22 -40.28
C MET A 18 -8.65 21.71 -40.57
N PHE A 19 -7.55 22.30 -40.12
CA PHE A 19 -6.84 23.34 -40.87
C PHE A 19 -5.34 23.25 -40.57
N ALA A 20 -4.58 22.88 -41.59
CA ALA A 20 -3.14 23.01 -41.65
C ALA A 20 -2.77 24.47 -42.00
N TYR A 21 -1.67 25.00 -41.47
CA TYR A 21 -0.77 25.91 -42.21
C TYR A 21 0.60 26.00 -41.54
N SER A 22 1.63 25.99 -42.36
CA SER A 22 3.05 25.80 -42.05
C SER A 22 3.80 27.11 -41.77
N ALA A 23 4.99 26.96 -41.16
CA ALA A 23 6.28 27.59 -41.51
C ALA A 23 6.95 28.58 -40.52
N ALA A 24 8.28 28.41 -40.47
CA ALA A 24 9.38 29.34 -40.10
C ALA A 24 9.87 29.43 -38.64
N ALA A 25 11.13 29.00 -38.44
CA ALA A 25 12.01 29.30 -37.30
C ALA A 25 12.64 30.72 -37.45
N PRO A 26 13.14 31.39 -36.37
CA PRO A 26 14.48 31.11 -35.84
C PRO A 26 14.75 31.41 -34.32
N ALA A 27 15.87 30.84 -33.84
CA ALA A 27 16.87 31.32 -32.87
C ALA A 27 16.53 31.78 -31.42
N SER A 28 16.99 30.95 -30.48
CA SER A 28 17.85 31.22 -29.30
C SER A 28 17.68 32.51 -28.48
N PHE A 29 17.44 32.38 -27.16
CA PHE A 29 18.30 32.94 -26.09
C PHE A 29 18.22 32.06 -24.84
N ALA A 30 19.40 31.86 -24.24
CA ALA A 30 19.59 31.14 -23.00
C ALA A 30 19.02 31.92 -21.80
N THR A 31 18.30 31.23 -20.92
CA THR A 31 18.22 31.61 -19.51
C THR A 31 18.71 30.43 -18.70
N THR A 32 19.93 30.58 -18.19
CA THR A 32 20.54 29.76 -17.15
C THR A 32 19.68 29.85 -15.89
N GLY A 33 18.74 28.92 -15.74
CA GLY A 33 18.16 28.60 -14.45
C GLY A 33 19.19 27.78 -13.68
N SER A 34 19.92 28.45 -12.79
CA SER A 34 20.88 27.83 -11.89
C SER A 34 20.30 26.60 -11.21
N ALA A 35 21.02 25.49 -11.36
CA ALA A 35 20.78 24.27 -10.64
C ALA A 35 20.98 24.51 -9.14
N GLU A 36 19.89 24.65 -8.40
CA GLU A 36 19.85 24.20 -7.01
C GLU A 36 19.43 22.75 -7.01
N SER A 37 20.41 21.88 -7.31
CA SER A 37 20.36 20.49 -6.87
C SER A 37 20.40 20.51 -5.35
N VAL A 38 19.22 20.61 -4.72
CA VAL A 38 19.04 20.25 -3.32
C VAL A 38 19.52 18.82 -3.23
N ALA A 39 20.72 18.65 -2.70
CA ALA A 39 21.22 17.36 -2.27
C ALA A 39 20.27 16.87 -1.17
N VAL A 40 19.22 16.16 -1.57
CA VAL A 40 18.49 15.28 -0.68
C VAL A 40 19.55 14.33 -0.17
N SER A 41 20.00 14.57 1.05
CA SER A 41 20.83 13.62 1.78
C SER A 41 20.08 12.31 1.76
N THR A 42 20.54 11.42 0.90
CA THR A 42 20.32 9.98 0.99
C THR A 42 20.99 9.56 2.29
N GLY A 43 20.30 9.80 3.41
CA GLY A 43 20.53 9.02 4.60
C GLY A 43 20.43 7.58 4.15
N THR A 44 21.53 6.84 4.26
CA THR A 44 21.55 5.40 4.05
C THR A 44 20.54 4.81 5.01
N GLN A 45 19.29 4.66 4.57
CA GLN A 45 18.33 3.82 5.24
C GLN A 45 18.96 2.44 5.17
N GLN A 46 19.55 1.99 6.29
CA GLN A 46 19.81 0.57 6.49
C GLN A 46 18.54 -0.13 6.06
N ALA A 47 18.66 -1.01 5.07
CA ALA A 47 17.52 -1.75 4.56
C ALA A 47 16.91 -2.47 5.75
N LEU A 48 15.77 -1.96 6.22
CA LEU A 48 15.03 -2.55 7.32
C LEU A 48 14.75 -3.99 6.93
N ASP A 49 15.16 -4.94 7.77
CA ASP A 49 14.86 -6.33 7.52
C ASP A 49 13.34 -6.51 7.63
N VAL A 50 12.68 -6.55 6.47
CA VAL A 50 11.23 -6.68 6.42
C VAL A 50 10.88 -8.15 6.49
N ILE A 51 10.48 -8.56 7.68
CA ILE A 51 9.95 -9.89 7.94
C ILE A 51 8.56 -10.00 7.32
N ARG A 52 8.35 -11.08 6.56
CA ARG A 52 7.08 -11.38 5.89
C ARG A 52 6.60 -12.76 6.30
N GLY A 53 5.30 -12.89 6.49
CA GLY A 53 4.70 -14.17 6.85
C GLY A 53 3.27 -14.31 6.34
N LYS A 54 2.76 -15.54 6.43
CA LYS A 54 1.39 -15.87 6.05
C LYS A 54 0.82 -16.87 7.04
N THR A 55 -0.46 -16.72 7.35
CA THR A 55 -1.28 -17.76 7.98
C THR A 55 -2.25 -18.34 6.94
N ARG A 56 -3.31 -19.03 7.39
CA ARG A 56 -4.34 -19.54 6.48
C ARG A 56 -5.07 -18.39 5.79
N CYS A 57 -5.58 -17.43 6.56
CA CYS A 57 -6.32 -16.28 6.03
C CYS A 57 -5.49 -15.01 5.92
N PHE A 58 -4.43 -14.82 6.71
CA PHE A 58 -3.67 -13.57 6.70
C PHE A 58 -2.38 -13.67 5.89
N SER A 59 -1.98 -12.56 5.27
CA SER A 59 -0.58 -12.25 4.97
C SER A 59 -0.18 -11.03 5.78
N TYR A 60 1.05 -11.00 6.29
CA TYR A 60 1.53 -9.90 7.12
C TYR A 60 2.99 -9.59 6.85
N SER A 61 3.39 -8.37 7.21
CA SER A 61 4.78 -7.93 7.17
C SER A 61 5.05 -6.86 8.21
N TYR A 62 6.28 -6.83 8.71
CA TYR A 62 6.77 -5.76 9.57
C TYR A 62 8.28 -5.61 9.37
N GLY A 63 8.79 -4.39 9.51
CA GLY A 63 10.21 -4.14 9.65
C GLY A 63 10.49 -3.89 11.12
N ASP A 64 11.46 -4.59 11.69
CA ASP A 64 11.94 -4.29 13.04
C ASP A 64 13.10 -3.30 12.91
N ASP A 65 12.81 -2.02 13.08
CA ASP A 65 13.85 -0.99 13.21
C ASP A 65 14.39 -0.91 14.64
N GLY A 66 13.77 -1.65 15.59
CA GLY A 66 14.15 -1.72 16.98
C GLY A 66 14.19 -0.40 17.71
N THR A 67 13.69 0.72 17.17
CA THR A 67 13.94 2.04 17.78
C THR A 67 12.87 2.44 18.79
N SER A 68 11.64 2.66 18.32
CA SER A 68 10.57 3.24 19.15
C SER A 68 9.18 2.76 18.78
N SER A 69 9.05 2.05 17.66
CA SER A 69 7.79 1.51 17.21
C SER A 69 7.97 0.45 16.15
N VAL A 70 7.09 -0.54 16.14
CA VAL A 70 6.98 -1.50 15.05
C VAL A 70 5.60 -1.39 14.42
N THR A 71 5.54 -1.34 13.10
CA THR A 71 4.27 -1.31 12.36
C THR A 71 4.05 -2.66 11.68
N VAL A 72 2.99 -3.35 12.07
CA VAL A 72 2.58 -4.62 11.46
C VAL A 72 1.51 -4.34 10.43
N TYR A 73 1.80 -4.64 9.18
CA TYR A 73 0.87 -4.61 8.06
C TYR A 73 0.24 -5.99 7.90
N TYR A 74 -1.06 -6.05 7.60
CA TYR A 74 -1.78 -7.30 7.46
C TYR A 74 -2.87 -7.21 6.38
N HIS A 75 -3.18 -8.33 5.75
CA HIS A 75 -4.25 -8.48 4.77
C HIS A 75 -5.00 -9.79 5.00
N ASN A 76 -6.31 -9.73 5.22
CA ASN A 76 -7.18 -10.89 5.29
C ASN A 76 -7.58 -11.31 3.87
N ARG A 77 -6.99 -12.39 3.38
CA ARG A 77 -7.22 -12.98 2.06
C ARG A 77 -8.47 -13.85 2.00
N CYS A 78 -9.07 -14.18 3.14
CA CYS A 78 -10.32 -14.93 3.20
C CYS A 78 -11.54 -14.02 2.99
N LYS A 79 -12.69 -14.61 2.62
CA LYS A 79 -13.95 -13.86 2.43
C LYS A 79 -14.73 -13.57 3.73
N HIS A 80 -14.30 -14.13 4.85
CA HIS A 80 -14.95 -13.99 6.16
C HIS A 80 -14.01 -13.30 7.16
N SER A 81 -14.61 -12.67 8.17
CA SER A 81 -13.87 -11.99 9.22
C SER A 81 -13.11 -12.97 10.11
N ARG A 82 -11.90 -12.57 10.52
CA ARG A 82 -11.01 -13.34 11.40
C ARG A 82 -10.28 -12.37 12.33
N GLY A 83 -9.80 -12.89 13.46
CA GLY A 83 -8.94 -12.16 14.38
C GLY A 83 -7.47 -12.41 14.07
N LEU A 84 -6.64 -11.37 14.20
CA LEU A 84 -5.19 -11.45 14.14
C LEU A 84 -4.62 -11.04 15.49
N LYS A 85 -4.08 -12.02 16.24
CA LYS A 85 -3.43 -11.78 17.54
C LYS A 85 -1.93 -11.58 17.34
N ILE A 86 -1.44 -10.41 17.71
CA ILE A 86 -0.06 -9.97 17.60
C ILE A 86 0.48 -9.80 19.01
N ARG A 87 1.57 -10.51 19.32
CA ARG A 87 2.33 -10.37 20.56
C ARG A 87 3.60 -9.59 20.31
N VAL A 88 3.83 -8.57 21.13
CA VAL A 88 4.99 -7.68 20.99
C VAL A 88 5.67 -7.56 22.34
N ALA A 89 6.96 -7.83 22.40
CA ALA A 89 7.77 -7.58 23.59
C ALA A 89 7.81 -6.07 23.85
N GLN A 90 7.76 -5.67 25.11
CA GLN A 90 7.88 -4.26 25.51
C GLN A 90 6.79 -3.34 24.92
N ALA A 91 5.68 -3.92 24.45
CA ALA A 91 4.46 -3.22 24.05
C ALA A 91 3.22 -4.06 24.41
N SER A 92 2.04 -3.47 24.33
CA SER A 92 0.79 -4.19 24.61
C SER A 92 0.40 -5.10 23.45
N ASP A 93 0.15 -6.38 23.76
CA ASP A 93 -0.47 -7.34 22.84
C ASP A 93 -1.76 -6.76 22.23
N LYS A 94 -2.04 -7.08 20.96
CA LYS A 94 -3.32 -6.76 20.33
C LYS A 94 -3.93 -7.90 19.57
N CYS A 95 -5.26 -7.97 19.63
CA CYS A 95 -6.06 -8.74 18.71
C CYS A 95 -6.85 -7.78 17.81
N ILE A 96 -6.75 -7.97 16.51
CA ILE A 96 -7.37 -7.11 15.51
C ILE A 96 -8.41 -7.93 14.76
N TRP A 97 -9.66 -7.49 14.78
CA TRP A 97 -10.72 -8.10 13.98
C TRP A 97 -10.72 -7.49 12.59
N VAL A 98 -10.51 -8.31 11.55
CA VAL A 98 -10.36 -7.86 10.16
C VAL A 98 -11.41 -8.54 9.30
N ARG A 99 -12.21 -7.75 8.57
CA ARG A 99 -13.23 -8.32 7.66
C ARG A 99 -12.55 -9.05 6.49
N GLY A 100 -13.30 -9.91 5.82
CA GLY A 100 -12.77 -10.65 4.68
C GLY A 100 -12.41 -9.73 3.52
N GLY A 101 -11.21 -9.88 2.95
CA GLY A 101 -10.68 -9.04 1.88
C GLY A 101 -9.95 -7.78 2.36
N ASP A 102 -10.16 -7.36 3.60
CA ASP A 102 -9.63 -6.11 4.12
C ASP A 102 -8.15 -6.21 4.51
N TYR A 103 -7.44 -5.10 4.38
CA TYR A 103 -6.06 -4.93 4.83
C TYR A 103 -5.96 -3.73 5.78
N GLY A 104 -4.87 -3.69 6.54
CA GLY A 104 -4.61 -2.59 7.46
C GLY A 104 -3.21 -2.66 8.04
N SER A 105 -2.96 -1.78 8.99
CA SER A 105 -1.74 -1.79 9.77
C SER A 105 -2.02 -1.39 11.22
N HIS A 106 -1.17 -1.86 12.12
CA HIS A 106 -1.19 -1.44 13.51
C HIS A 106 0.22 -1.11 13.98
N LYS A 107 0.35 0.07 14.59
CA LYS A 107 1.60 0.57 15.13
C LYS A 107 1.66 0.28 16.62
N PHE A 108 2.60 -0.55 17.03
CA PHE A 108 2.92 -0.80 18.43
C PHE A 108 3.99 0.20 18.85
N LYS A 109 3.71 0.96 19.91
CA LYS A 109 4.66 1.89 20.52
C LYS A 109 5.21 1.25 21.79
N GLY A 110 6.51 1.39 22.00
CA GLY A 110 7.21 0.88 23.18
C GLY A 110 8.69 1.19 23.10
N PRO A 111 9.43 1.10 24.20
CA PRO A 111 10.88 0.97 24.11
C PRO A 111 11.17 -0.33 23.34
N HIS A 112 11.99 -0.27 22.29
CA HIS A 112 12.45 -1.43 21.51
C HIS A 112 11.39 -2.54 21.26
N PRO A 113 10.26 -2.23 20.59
CA PRO A 113 9.15 -3.17 20.51
C PRO A 113 9.42 -4.27 19.47
N THR A 114 9.62 -5.51 19.93
CA THR A 114 9.94 -6.66 19.08
C THR A 114 8.72 -7.57 18.91
N VAL A 115 8.35 -7.89 17.66
CA VAL A 115 7.23 -8.81 17.39
C VAL A 115 7.63 -10.25 17.74
N GLN A 116 6.96 -10.84 18.73
CA GLN A 116 7.22 -12.20 19.19
C GLN A 116 6.43 -13.26 18.41
N SER A 117 5.15 -12.98 18.14
CA SER A 117 4.30 -13.93 17.41
C SER A 117 3.11 -13.24 16.77
N ILE A 118 2.71 -13.74 15.60
CA ILE A 118 1.49 -13.35 14.90
C ILE A 118 0.68 -14.62 14.66
N LYS A 119 -0.52 -14.70 15.23
CA LYS A 119 -1.40 -15.87 15.17
C LYS A 119 -2.80 -15.48 14.70
N GLU A 120 -3.35 -16.28 13.81
CA GLU A 120 -4.75 -16.20 13.41
C GLU A 120 -5.65 -16.83 14.48
N VAL A 121 -6.74 -16.17 14.82
CA VAL A 121 -7.74 -16.63 15.79
C VAL A 121 -9.15 -16.50 15.21
N SER A 122 -10.07 -17.35 15.68
CA SER A 122 -11.47 -17.32 15.23
C SER A 122 -12.25 -16.11 15.76
N HIS A 123 -11.85 -15.56 16.91
CA HIS A 123 -12.46 -14.38 17.54
C HIS A 123 -11.42 -13.62 18.36
N CYS A 124 -11.55 -12.29 18.45
CA CYS A 124 -10.81 -11.46 19.40
C CYS A 124 -11.61 -11.36 20.69
N GLY A 125 -11.13 -12.01 21.75
CA GLY A 125 -11.75 -11.95 23.08
C GLY A 125 -11.59 -10.59 23.74
#